data_AF-A0A7J3WPD7-F1
#
_entry.id   AF-A0A7J3WPD7-F1
#
_cell.length_a   1.000
_cell.length_b   1.000
_cell.length_c   1.000
_cell.angle_alpha   90.00
_cell.angle_beta   90.00
_cell.angle_gamma   90.00
#
_symmetry.space_group_name_H-M   'P 1'
#
loop_
_entity.id
_entity.type
_entity.pdbx_description
1 polymer ?
#
loop_
_entity_poly.entity_id
_entity_poly.type
_entity_poly.pdbx_seq_one_letter_code
_entity_poly.pdbx_strand_id
1 'polypeptide(L)'
;MSKPIVVWVELAACSGCSVSFLDNHDSVGRILEAIDLKYDTLITDGRDIPDHIDLAIVEGGVAITDKQIELVRCIRRRSDVVVAMGACAETGGVLNYAEGNQMPMPELDAYLPLHDLIEVDYVLPGCPPAPEGIAKFFEAYLDKDWAYLAPYNTIKGKSEGKIRDIVKMGLCVSCGLCGATCPTNAIRFVEGKPVIRDERCIICGECYFQCPRSFLRLEERDPGTPNGSVGPYLEAYQMRTTSSTLRRAAQSGGIVTALFTYALDNNLIDGVIAAKKSDESVWMGDPYIATTPEELLATTGTKYSVCPTLNYLRDAVTTHGLGKLGIVGLPCQHEALKKLDDYPLGLRHISNKIALKVGLFCTSNFRYNAMTKMVEEVGGVRPEDIRKIDIGAGSFNISALTGELIKIPLDVVHNYEQESCKICPDFTSEHADISVGSIGADEHWSTVFVRTQRGK
;
A
#
# COMPACT_ATOMS: atom_id res chain seq x y z
N MET A 1 26.23 -24.58 10.71
CA MET A 1 25.93 -23.78 11.93
C MET A 1 24.85 -24.52 12.70
N SER A 2 24.82 -24.39 14.03
CA SER A 2 23.67 -24.88 14.82
C SER A 2 22.43 -24.09 14.41
N LYS A 3 21.27 -24.77 14.35
CA LYS A 3 19.99 -24.09 14.09
C LYS A 3 19.65 -23.18 15.29
N PRO A 4 19.09 -21.98 15.05
CA PRO A 4 18.64 -21.13 16.15
C PRO A 4 17.49 -21.82 16.91
N ILE A 5 17.54 -21.74 18.23
CA ILE A 5 16.51 -22.19 19.15
C ILE A 5 15.37 -21.20 19.11
N VAL A 6 14.24 -21.63 18.57
CA VAL A 6 13.03 -20.80 18.44
C VAL A 6 11.97 -21.31 19.40
N VAL A 7 11.28 -20.38 20.05
CA VAL A 7 10.04 -20.68 20.77
C VAL A 7 8.91 -19.83 20.22
N TRP A 8 7.72 -20.40 20.23
CA TRP A 8 6.50 -19.76 19.83
C TRP A 8 5.51 -19.85 20.99
N VAL A 9 5.13 -18.70 21.52
CA VAL A 9 4.34 -18.60 22.75
C VAL A 9 2.98 -18.04 22.41
N GLU A 10 1.97 -18.89 22.53
CA GLU A 10 0.57 -18.52 22.40
C GLU A 10 -0.02 -18.13 23.77
N LEU A 11 -0.57 -16.92 23.86
CA LEU A 11 -1.24 -16.40 25.06
C LEU A 11 -2.76 -16.34 24.84
N ALA A 12 -3.41 -15.20 25.12
CA ALA A 12 -4.81 -14.99 24.75
C ALA A 12 -4.90 -14.74 23.24
N ALA A 13 -4.97 -15.83 22.46
CA ALA A 13 -4.98 -15.82 21.00
C ALA A 13 -6.07 -16.74 20.43
N CYS A 14 -6.40 -16.54 19.16
CA CYS A 14 -7.25 -17.43 18.36
C CYS A 14 -6.43 -18.39 17.48
N SER A 15 -5.13 -18.54 17.76
CA SER A 15 -4.12 -19.22 16.92
C SER A 15 -4.01 -18.69 15.48
N GLY A 16 -4.60 -17.52 15.20
CA GLY A 16 -4.69 -16.98 13.85
C GLY A 16 -3.33 -16.65 13.23
N CYS A 17 -2.35 -16.19 14.02
CA CYS A 17 -1.02 -15.89 13.49
C CYS A 17 -0.23 -17.18 13.23
N SER A 18 -0.36 -18.20 14.09
CA SER A 18 0.15 -19.56 13.86
C SER A 18 -0.40 -20.17 12.56
N VAL A 19 -1.72 -20.11 12.35
CA VAL A 19 -2.33 -20.59 11.09
C VAL A 19 -1.84 -19.79 9.89
N SER A 20 -1.66 -18.47 10.02
CA SER A 20 -1.13 -17.62 8.95
C SER A 20 0.32 -17.99 8.59
N PHE A 21 1.15 -18.33 9.58
CA PHE A 21 2.50 -18.83 9.34
C PHE A 21 2.50 -20.17 8.58
N LEU A 22 1.64 -21.10 8.99
CA LEU A 22 1.51 -22.40 8.33
C LEU A 22 0.98 -22.32 6.89
N ASP A 23 0.26 -21.25 6.55
CA ASP A 23 -0.28 -20.98 5.20
C ASP A 23 0.78 -20.50 4.18
N ASN A 24 2.07 -20.79 4.42
CA ASN A 24 3.21 -20.40 3.57
C ASN A 24 3.76 -21.53 2.68
N HIS A 25 3.03 -22.64 2.52
CA HIS A 25 3.38 -23.79 1.67
C HIS A 25 4.89 -24.16 1.70
N ASP A 26 5.63 -23.91 0.62
CA ASP A 26 7.05 -24.29 0.50
C ASP A 26 7.97 -23.50 1.46
N SER A 27 7.63 -22.25 1.78
CA SER A 27 8.45 -21.41 2.65
C SER A 27 8.41 -21.88 4.11
N VAL A 28 7.27 -22.37 4.60
CA VAL A 28 7.19 -22.87 5.98
C VAL A 28 8.05 -24.12 6.19
N GLY A 29 8.10 -25.03 5.20
CA GLY A 29 8.98 -26.20 5.24
C GLY A 29 10.45 -25.81 5.36
N ARG A 30 10.92 -24.89 4.50
CA ARG A 30 12.29 -24.37 4.54
C ARG A 30 12.63 -23.69 5.87
N ILE A 31 11.70 -22.92 6.43
CA ILE A 31 11.89 -22.23 7.72
C ILE A 31 11.99 -23.25 8.86
N LEU A 32 11.06 -24.21 8.94
CA LEU A 32 11.06 -25.25 9.98
C LEU A 32 12.30 -26.16 9.90
N GLU A 33 12.83 -26.40 8.70
CA GLU A 33 14.10 -27.08 8.51
C GLU A 33 15.31 -26.25 8.96
N ALA A 34 15.22 -24.91 8.90
CA ALA A 34 16.31 -24.01 9.27
C ALA A 34 16.36 -23.69 10.78
N ILE A 35 15.27 -23.89 11.52
CA ILE A 35 15.17 -23.58 12.96
C ILE A 35 15.07 -24.83 13.84
N ASP A 36 15.33 -24.67 15.13
CA ASP A 36 15.05 -25.68 16.16
C ASP A 36 13.88 -25.18 17.03
N LEU A 37 12.65 -25.48 16.59
CA LEU A 37 11.42 -25.07 17.29
C LEU A 37 11.19 -25.96 18.53
N LYS A 38 11.53 -25.42 19.72
CA LYS A 38 11.53 -26.18 20.98
C LYS A 38 10.23 -26.11 21.78
N TYR A 39 9.47 -25.04 21.61
CA TYR A 39 8.24 -24.81 22.35
C TYR A 39 7.23 -24.16 21.41
N ASP A 40 6.05 -24.78 21.28
CA ASP A 40 4.86 -24.24 20.64
C ASP A 40 3.65 -25.08 21.04
N THR A 41 2.45 -24.51 21.02
CA THR A 41 1.21 -25.18 21.38
C THR A 41 0.54 -25.93 20.22
N LEU A 42 0.91 -25.65 18.97
CA LEU A 42 0.21 -26.11 17.77
C LEU A 42 1.06 -27.01 16.83
N ILE A 43 2.33 -26.67 16.63
CA ILE A 43 3.25 -27.13 15.59
C ILE A 43 4.21 -28.21 16.10
N THR A 44 4.65 -28.13 17.37
CA THR A 44 5.57 -29.11 17.99
C THR A 44 4.99 -29.74 19.25
N ASP A 45 5.51 -30.91 19.63
CA ASP A 45 5.19 -31.61 20.88
C ASP A 45 6.02 -31.09 22.08
N GLY A 46 7.00 -30.21 21.83
CA GLY A 46 7.81 -29.61 22.89
C GLY A 46 6.97 -28.76 23.84
N ARG A 47 7.08 -29.03 25.16
CA ARG A 47 6.34 -28.34 26.22
C ARG A 47 7.23 -27.66 27.25
N ASP A 48 8.54 -27.82 27.14
CA ASP A 48 9.53 -27.22 28.04
C ASP A 48 10.16 -26.00 27.38
N ILE A 49 10.15 -24.87 28.09
CA ILE A 49 10.83 -23.65 27.66
C ILE A 49 12.32 -23.81 27.94
N PRO A 50 13.20 -23.74 26.93
CA PRO A 50 14.64 -23.92 27.11
C PRO A 50 15.23 -22.76 27.95
N ASP A 51 16.44 -22.96 28.48
CA ASP A 51 17.13 -21.95 29.30
C ASP A 51 17.69 -20.79 28.47
N HIS A 52 17.99 -21.03 27.19
CA HIS A 52 18.41 -20.03 26.21
C HIS A 52 17.58 -20.16 24.93
N ILE A 53 17.19 -19.02 24.36
CA ILE A 53 16.31 -18.86 23.20
C ILE A 53 16.96 -17.82 22.27
N ASP A 54 17.21 -18.17 21.02
CA ASP A 54 17.71 -17.21 20.02
C ASP A 54 16.57 -16.26 19.56
N LEU A 55 15.37 -16.81 19.37
CA LEU A 55 14.18 -16.07 18.92
C LEU A 55 12.91 -16.56 19.62
N ALA A 56 12.22 -15.66 20.33
CA ALA A 56 10.88 -15.88 20.85
C ALA A 56 9.85 -15.13 20.02
N ILE A 57 8.91 -15.86 19.44
CA ILE A 57 7.70 -15.30 18.85
C ILE A 57 6.60 -15.38 19.90
N VAL A 58 5.92 -14.26 20.16
CA VAL A 58 4.80 -14.20 21.10
C VAL A 58 3.57 -13.69 20.38
N GLU A 59 2.50 -14.48 20.40
CA GLU A 59 1.19 -14.09 19.87
C GLU A 59 0.12 -14.04 20.97
N GLY A 60 -0.91 -13.22 20.74
CA GLY A 60 -1.99 -13.01 21.71
C GLY A 60 -1.69 -11.95 22.77
N GLY A 61 -2.74 -11.52 23.47
CA GLY A 61 -2.63 -10.59 24.58
C GLY A 61 -2.20 -11.30 25.87
N VAL A 62 -1.52 -10.58 26.77
CA VAL A 62 -1.12 -11.09 28.08
C VAL A 62 -2.27 -10.89 29.06
N ALA A 63 -2.92 -11.97 29.48
CA ALA A 63 -3.94 -11.91 30.51
C ALA A 63 -3.31 -11.52 31.86
N ILE A 64 -3.98 -10.65 32.62
CA ILE A 64 -3.44 -10.09 33.88
C ILE A 64 -3.50 -11.14 35.00
N THR A 65 -2.58 -12.10 34.96
CA THR A 65 -2.40 -13.17 35.93
C THR A 65 -0.93 -13.34 36.26
N ASP A 66 -0.59 -13.68 37.50
CA ASP A 66 0.81 -13.90 37.91
C ASP A 66 1.50 -14.94 37.03
N LYS A 67 0.77 -15.99 36.63
CA LYS A 67 1.29 -17.06 35.76
C LYS A 67 1.70 -16.54 34.38
N GLN A 68 0.84 -15.78 33.70
CA GLN A 68 1.17 -15.27 32.35
C GLN A 68 2.20 -14.14 32.40
N ILE A 69 2.12 -13.26 33.41
CA ILE A 69 3.10 -12.19 33.60
C ILE A 69 4.49 -12.76 33.86
N GLU A 70 4.61 -13.78 34.73
CA GLU A 70 5.89 -14.42 34.97
C GLU A 70 6.38 -15.23 33.76
N LEU A 71 5.47 -15.86 33.00
CA LEU A 71 5.81 -16.53 31.75
C LEU A 71 6.47 -15.56 30.75
N VAL A 72 5.85 -14.41 30.45
CA VAL A 72 6.43 -13.47 29.47
C VAL A 72 7.74 -12.86 29.96
N ARG A 73 7.88 -12.60 31.28
CA ARG A 73 9.15 -12.16 31.88
C ARG A 73 10.23 -13.24 31.78
N CYS A 74 9.86 -14.50 31.99
CA CYS A 74 10.75 -15.64 31.82
C CYS A 74 11.24 -15.75 30.37
N ILE A 75 10.33 -15.66 29.40
CA ILE A 75 10.66 -15.64 27.97
C ILE A 75 11.64 -14.52 27.66
N ARG A 76 11.37 -13.28 28.09
CA ARG A 76 12.28 -12.15 27.85
C ARG A 76 13.67 -12.38 28.44
N ARG A 77 13.78 -12.87 29.67
CA ARG A 77 15.07 -13.10 30.35
C ARG A 77 15.92 -14.16 29.65
N ARG A 78 15.29 -15.10 28.94
CA ARG A 78 15.95 -16.24 28.28
C ARG A 78 16.16 -16.03 26.78
N SER A 79 15.56 -14.98 26.21
CA SER A 79 15.58 -14.73 24.76
C SER A 79 16.54 -13.63 24.38
N ASP A 80 17.30 -13.85 23.31
CA ASP A 80 18.09 -12.81 22.66
C ASP A 80 17.18 -11.83 21.91
N VAL A 81 16.20 -12.37 21.16
CA VAL A 81 15.21 -11.58 20.41
C VAL A 81 13.78 -11.97 20.78
N VAL A 82 12.92 -11.00 21.06
CA VAL A 82 11.48 -11.18 21.29
C VAL A 82 10.68 -10.41 20.24
N VAL A 83 9.76 -11.10 19.57
CA VAL A 83 8.88 -10.56 18.55
C VAL A 83 7.43 -10.61 19.03
N ALA A 84 6.77 -9.45 19.07
CA ALA A 84 5.32 -9.41 19.22
C ALA A 84 4.68 -9.59 17.85
N MET A 85 3.91 -10.66 17.67
CA MET A 85 3.27 -10.97 16.40
C MET A 85 1.75 -10.84 16.49
N GLY A 86 1.22 -10.01 15.60
CA GLY A 86 -0.19 -9.71 15.50
C GLY A 86 -0.68 -8.63 16.48
N ALA A 87 -1.85 -8.09 16.17
CA ALA A 87 -2.44 -6.94 16.85
C ALA A 87 -2.64 -7.18 18.37
N CYS A 88 -2.99 -8.40 18.79
CA CYS A 88 -3.22 -8.70 20.21
C CYS A 88 -1.93 -8.58 21.04
N ALA A 89 -0.81 -9.11 20.52
CA ALA A 89 0.49 -9.02 21.20
C ALA A 89 1.06 -7.60 21.13
N GLU A 90 0.86 -6.91 20.00
CA GLU A 90 1.38 -5.56 19.78
C GLU A 90 0.60 -4.51 20.56
N THR A 91 -0.71 -4.41 20.37
CA THR A 91 -1.54 -3.27 20.85
C THR A 91 -2.72 -3.69 21.72
N GLY A 92 -2.93 -4.99 21.93
CA GLY A 92 -4.14 -5.55 22.54
C GLY A 92 -5.22 -5.87 21.50
N GLY A 93 -5.19 -5.24 20.33
CA GLY A 93 -5.92 -5.67 19.15
C GLY A 93 -7.42 -5.87 19.38
N VAL A 94 -7.94 -6.98 18.86
CA VAL A 94 -9.36 -7.38 18.99
C VAL A 94 -9.80 -7.51 20.45
N LEU A 95 -8.89 -7.88 21.38
CA LEU A 95 -9.24 -8.10 22.79
C LEU A 95 -9.68 -6.81 23.49
N ASN A 96 -9.10 -5.68 23.11
CA ASN A 96 -9.32 -4.39 23.79
C ASN A 96 -10.16 -3.39 22.96
N TYR A 97 -10.29 -3.60 21.64
CA TYR A 97 -10.85 -2.60 20.73
C TYR A 97 -12.02 -3.08 19.86
N ALA A 98 -12.34 -4.37 19.80
CA ALA A 98 -13.45 -4.84 18.98
C ALA A 98 -14.81 -4.60 19.66
N GLU A 99 -15.78 -4.03 18.93
CA GLU A 99 -17.16 -3.95 19.40
C GLU A 99 -17.72 -5.37 19.66
N GLY A 100 -18.09 -5.62 20.91
CA GLY A 100 -18.58 -6.91 21.39
C GLY A 100 -17.63 -7.59 22.37
N ASN A 101 -16.33 -7.26 22.33
CA ASN A 101 -15.23 -7.99 22.98
C ASN A 101 -15.27 -9.50 22.67
N GLN A 102 -14.12 -10.20 22.67
CA GLN A 102 -14.23 -11.63 22.95
C GLN A 102 -14.68 -11.75 24.39
N MET A 103 -15.93 -12.22 24.61
CA MET A 103 -16.42 -12.39 25.97
C MET A 103 -15.41 -13.26 26.71
N PRO A 104 -14.88 -12.77 27.83
CA PRO A 104 -13.86 -13.48 28.57
C PRO A 104 -14.38 -14.86 28.94
N MET A 105 -13.52 -15.88 28.87
CA MET A 105 -13.78 -17.08 29.68
C MET A 105 -13.85 -16.63 31.16
N PRO A 106 -14.67 -17.28 32.01
CA PRO A 106 -15.03 -16.78 33.33
C PRO A 106 -13.85 -16.38 34.24
N GLU A 107 -12.61 -16.81 33.96
CA GLU A 107 -11.43 -16.45 34.73
C GLU A 107 -10.58 -15.26 34.21
N LEU A 108 -10.81 -14.69 33.01
CA LEU A 108 -9.88 -13.72 32.39
C LEU A 108 -10.57 -12.50 31.72
N ASP A 109 -10.74 -11.40 32.45
CA ASP A 109 -11.49 -10.21 31.98
C ASP A 109 -10.62 -9.06 31.41
N ALA A 110 -9.29 -9.16 31.50
CA ALA A 110 -8.39 -8.06 31.08
C ALA A 110 -7.07 -8.56 30.48
N TYR A 111 -6.61 -7.85 29.44
CA TYR A 111 -5.42 -8.19 28.67
C TYR A 111 -4.54 -6.96 28.44
N LEU A 112 -3.23 -7.16 28.53
CA LEU A 112 -2.21 -6.15 28.22
C LEU A 112 -1.44 -6.53 26.96
N PRO A 113 -1.03 -5.56 26.13
CA PRO A 113 -0.06 -5.81 25.08
C PRO A 113 1.31 -6.17 25.67
N LEU A 114 2.12 -6.90 24.91
CA LEU A 114 3.40 -7.44 25.39
C LEU A 114 4.40 -6.35 25.79
N HIS A 115 4.42 -5.23 25.06
CA HIS A 115 5.35 -4.14 25.27
C HIS A 115 5.11 -3.34 26.57
N ASP A 116 3.94 -3.48 27.20
CA ASP A 116 3.65 -2.89 28.50
C ASP A 116 4.32 -3.66 29.65
N LEU A 117 4.75 -4.91 29.41
CA LEU A 117 5.28 -5.82 30.42
C LEU A 117 6.76 -6.15 30.25
N ILE A 118 7.23 -6.25 29.00
CA ILE A 118 8.62 -6.60 28.67
C ILE A 118 9.12 -5.79 27.47
N GLU A 119 10.45 -5.72 27.31
CA GLU A 119 11.04 -5.18 26.10
C GLU A 119 10.83 -6.14 24.91
N VAL A 120 10.25 -5.59 23.84
CA VAL A 120 10.02 -6.29 22.57
C VAL A 120 10.97 -5.72 21.52
N ASP A 121 11.68 -6.56 20.78
CA ASP A 121 12.67 -6.14 19.78
C ASP A 121 12.01 -5.76 18.46
N TYR A 122 11.11 -6.61 17.96
CA TYR A 122 10.40 -6.43 16.70
C TYR A 122 8.90 -6.65 16.85
N VAL A 123 8.14 -6.02 15.96
CA VAL A 123 6.68 -6.11 15.90
C VAL A 123 6.27 -6.50 14.50
N LEU A 124 5.53 -7.60 14.36
CA LEU A 124 4.89 -8.02 13.12
C LEU A 124 3.40 -7.63 13.17
N PRO A 125 3.00 -6.48 12.59
CA PRO A 125 1.61 -6.02 12.65
C PRO A 125 0.67 -6.86 11.79
N GLY A 126 -0.61 -6.88 12.15
CA GLY A 126 -1.67 -7.57 11.41
C GLY A 126 -2.66 -8.33 12.29
N CYS A 127 -3.78 -8.76 11.71
CA CYS A 127 -4.81 -9.52 12.43
C CYS A 127 -5.47 -10.59 11.54
N PRO A 128 -4.79 -11.72 11.26
CA PRO A 128 -3.36 -11.97 11.54
C PRO A 128 -2.46 -11.28 10.51
N PRO A 129 -1.14 -11.14 10.78
CA PRO A 129 -0.17 -10.74 9.76
C PRO A 129 -0.23 -11.67 8.54
N ALA A 130 0.02 -11.13 7.35
CA ALA A 130 -0.05 -11.91 6.11
C ALA A 130 1.03 -13.01 6.06
N PRO A 131 0.72 -14.22 5.53
CA PRO A 131 1.65 -15.35 5.47
C PRO A 131 3.01 -14.96 4.90
N GLU A 132 3.03 -14.33 3.73
CA GLU A 132 4.25 -13.98 3.01
C GLU A 132 5.13 -13.01 3.80
N GLY A 133 4.51 -12.09 4.55
CA GLY A 133 5.21 -11.15 5.41
C GLY A 133 5.85 -11.84 6.62
N ILE A 134 5.19 -12.85 7.19
CA ILE A 134 5.77 -13.69 8.25
C ILE A 134 6.97 -14.47 7.70
N ALA A 135 6.82 -15.12 6.55
CA ALA A 135 7.90 -15.89 5.93
C ALA A 135 9.14 -15.01 5.64
N LYS A 136 8.94 -13.85 5.00
CA LYS A 136 10.05 -12.91 4.74
C LYS A 136 10.73 -12.42 6.02
N PHE A 137 9.99 -12.22 7.11
CA PHE A 137 10.59 -11.86 8.40
C PHE A 137 11.54 -12.95 8.90
N PHE A 138 11.11 -14.22 8.87
CA PHE A 138 11.96 -15.34 9.26
C PHE A 138 13.18 -15.50 8.34
N GLU A 139 12.99 -15.42 7.03
CA GLU A 139 14.08 -15.46 6.04
C GLU A 139 15.11 -14.36 6.34
N ALA A 140 14.66 -13.11 6.52
CA ALA A 140 15.54 -11.99 6.87
C ALA A 140 16.25 -12.16 8.22
N TYR A 141 15.58 -12.72 9.24
CA TYR A 141 16.21 -13.02 10.53
C TYR A 141 17.31 -14.09 10.40
N LEU A 142 17.04 -15.17 9.67
CA LEU A 142 17.98 -16.25 9.43
C LEU A 142 19.20 -15.79 8.63
N ASP A 143 18.97 -14.92 7.63
CA ASP A 143 20.01 -14.32 6.80
C ASP A 143 20.74 -13.14 7.50
N LYS A 144 20.27 -12.74 8.69
CA LYS A 144 20.78 -11.58 9.46
C LYS A 144 20.68 -10.26 8.69
N ASP A 145 19.65 -10.10 7.88
CA ASP A 145 19.34 -8.86 7.19
C ASP A 145 18.68 -7.85 8.14
N TRP A 146 19.51 -7.25 9.00
CA TRP A 146 19.06 -6.26 9.97
C TRP A 146 18.56 -4.97 9.32
N ALA A 147 18.95 -4.70 8.07
CA ALA A 147 18.47 -3.53 7.33
C ALA A 147 17.00 -3.73 6.93
N TYR A 148 16.64 -4.92 6.43
CA TYR A 148 15.25 -5.29 6.17
C TYR A 148 14.42 -5.35 7.45
N LEU A 149 14.98 -5.83 8.56
CA LEU A 149 14.26 -5.94 9.84
C LEU A 149 14.07 -4.61 10.58
N ALA A 150 14.87 -3.58 10.27
CA ALA A 150 14.85 -2.31 10.98
C ALA A 150 13.45 -1.67 11.11
N PRO A 151 12.59 -1.62 10.07
CA PRO A 151 11.26 -1.05 10.19
C PRO A 151 10.37 -1.72 11.24
N TYR A 152 10.52 -3.03 11.46
CA TYR A 152 9.73 -3.78 12.44
C TYR A 152 10.06 -3.37 13.89
N ASN A 153 11.18 -2.69 14.14
CA ASN A 153 11.48 -2.12 15.46
C ASN A 153 10.84 -0.73 15.68
N THR A 154 10.50 -0.01 14.60
CA THR A 154 10.05 1.39 14.66
C THR A 154 8.55 1.53 14.95
N ILE A 155 7.83 0.42 14.85
CA ILE A 155 6.37 0.41 14.85
C ILE A 155 5.79 0.17 16.25
N LYS A 156 6.63 -0.16 17.24
CA LYS A 156 6.28 -0.33 18.66
C LYS A 156 5.29 0.74 19.18
N GLY A 157 4.28 0.30 19.94
CA GLY A 157 3.25 1.14 20.59
C GLY A 157 1.97 1.35 19.77
N LYS A 158 1.08 2.24 20.25
CA LYS A 158 -0.25 2.51 19.65
C LYS A 158 -0.13 2.99 18.19
N SER A 159 -0.35 2.08 17.25
CA SER A 159 -0.13 2.28 15.82
C SER A 159 -1.19 3.15 15.12
N GLU A 160 -2.39 3.31 15.70
CA GLU A 160 -3.49 4.13 15.14
C GLU A 160 -3.17 5.63 15.04
N GLY A 161 -2.38 6.16 15.98
CA GLY A 161 -1.95 7.55 15.96
C GLY A 161 -1.07 7.82 14.74
N LYS A 162 -0.26 6.83 14.34
CA LYS A 162 0.80 7.03 13.37
C LYS A 162 0.28 7.32 11.95
N ILE A 163 -0.82 6.69 11.51
CA ILE A 163 -1.42 7.06 10.22
C ILE A 163 -2.15 8.41 10.27
N ARG A 164 -2.76 8.76 11.41
CA ARG A 164 -3.33 10.10 11.63
C ARG A 164 -2.23 11.16 11.61
N ASP A 165 -1.03 10.84 12.11
CA ASP A 165 0.12 11.73 12.11
C ASP A 165 0.65 11.97 10.70
N ILE A 166 0.74 10.95 9.84
CA ILE A 166 1.04 11.11 8.41
C ILE A 166 0.08 12.10 7.74
N VAL A 167 -1.21 12.03 8.05
CA VAL A 167 -2.22 12.95 7.51
C VAL A 167 -2.04 14.36 8.07
N LYS A 168 -1.86 14.50 9.39
CA LYS A 168 -1.68 15.80 10.07
C LYS A 168 -0.42 16.53 9.62
N MET A 169 0.66 15.79 9.37
CA MET A 169 1.93 16.32 8.88
C MET A 169 1.90 16.69 7.38
N GLY A 170 0.78 16.47 6.68
CA GLY A 170 0.66 16.76 5.25
C GLY A 170 1.39 15.78 4.34
N LEU A 171 1.90 14.66 4.88
CA LEU A 171 2.68 13.67 4.14
C LEU A 171 1.82 12.69 3.33
N CYS A 172 0.54 12.52 3.69
CA CYS A 172 -0.36 11.60 3.00
C CYS A 172 -0.46 11.94 1.51
N VAL A 173 -0.19 10.95 0.64
CA VAL A 173 -0.23 11.03 -0.83
C VAL A 173 -1.56 10.54 -1.44
N SER A 174 -2.57 10.25 -0.61
CA SER A 174 -3.91 9.81 -1.06
C SER A 174 -3.91 8.57 -1.96
N CYS A 175 -2.98 7.62 -1.78
CA CYS A 175 -2.83 6.46 -2.67
C CYS A 175 -3.94 5.41 -2.51
N GLY A 176 -4.51 5.26 -1.31
CA GLY A 176 -5.61 4.34 -1.01
C GLY A 176 -5.20 3.02 -0.35
N LEU A 177 -3.91 2.66 -0.33
CA LEU A 177 -3.46 1.33 0.14
C LEU A 177 -3.82 1.04 1.61
N CYS A 178 -3.84 2.06 2.46
CA CYS A 178 -4.21 1.91 3.87
C CYS A 178 -5.64 1.38 4.05
N GLY A 179 -6.58 1.77 3.17
CA GLY A 179 -7.94 1.26 3.21
C GLY A 179 -8.03 -0.20 2.76
N ALA A 180 -7.36 -0.54 1.65
CA ALA A 180 -7.33 -1.90 1.16
C ALA A 180 -6.65 -2.88 2.13
N THR A 181 -5.60 -2.47 2.84
CA THR A 181 -4.96 -3.34 3.84
C THR A 181 -5.76 -3.47 5.14
N CYS A 182 -6.65 -2.54 5.47
CA CYS A 182 -7.36 -2.55 6.76
C CYS A 182 -8.28 -3.78 6.91
N PRO A 183 -7.99 -4.72 7.84
CA PRO A 183 -8.73 -5.98 7.94
C PRO A 183 -10.19 -5.79 8.36
N THR A 184 -10.49 -4.75 9.16
CA THR A 184 -11.84 -4.46 9.67
C THR A 184 -12.61 -3.43 8.83
N ASN A 185 -12.04 -3.02 7.68
CA ASN A 185 -12.60 -1.98 6.83
C ASN A 185 -12.91 -0.68 7.62
N ALA A 186 -12.01 -0.29 8.52
CA ALA A 186 -12.18 0.88 9.39
C ALA A 186 -11.84 2.21 8.69
N ILE A 187 -11.25 2.19 7.49
CA ILE A 187 -10.80 3.42 6.82
C ILE A 187 -11.73 3.74 5.65
N ARG A 188 -12.28 4.96 5.64
CA ARG A 188 -12.98 5.54 4.49
C ARG A 188 -12.21 6.74 3.95
N PHE A 189 -12.50 7.18 2.73
CA PHE A 189 -11.85 8.34 2.13
C PHE A 189 -12.82 9.51 2.02
N VAL A 190 -12.36 10.71 2.42
CA VAL A 190 -13.09 11.98 2.27
C VAL A 190 -12.14 12.95 1.58
N GLU A 191 -12.49 13.42 0.39
CA GLU A 191 -11.59 14.23 -0.45
C GLU A 191 -10.17 13.63 -0.59
N GLY A 192 -10.11 12.31 -0.81
CA GLY A 192 -8.86 11.55 -0.90
C GLY A 192 -8.09 11.36 0.41
N LYS A 193 -8.50 11.97 1.52
CA LYS A 193 -7.90 11.74 2.86
C LYS A 193 -8.50 10.50 3.52
N PRO A 194 -7.69 9.61 4.11
CA PRO A 194 -8.20 8.53 4.94
C PRO A 194 -8.78 9.09 6.26
N VAL A 195 -9.97 8.63 6.60
CA VAL A 195 -10.68 8.89 7.86
C VAL A 195 -10.94 7.55 8.53
N ILE A 196 -10.41 7.39 9.75
CA ILE A 196 -10.57 6.17 10.53
C ILE A 196 -11.90 6.22 11.27
N ARG A 197 -12.62 5.10 11.24
CA ARG A 197 -13.79 4.78 12.07
C ARG A 197 -13.30 4.06 13.32
N ASP A 198 -13.22 4.80 14.42
CA ASP A 198 -12.65 4.32 15.68
C ASP A 198 -13.44 3.12 16.22
N GLU A 199 -14.75 3.08 15.97
CA GLU A 199 -15.63 1.97 16.32
C GLU A 199 -15.31 0.64 15.60
N ARG A 200 -14.54 0.68 14.50
CA ARG A 200 -14.09 -0.53 13.77
C ARG A 200 -12.59 -0.77 13.87
N CYS A 201 -11.83 0.21 14.33
CA CYS A 201 -10.38 0.14 14.34
C CYS A 201 -9.90 -0.74 15.49
N ILE A 202 -9.19 -1.81 15.17
CA ILE A 202 -8.57 -2.70 16.18
C ILE A 202 -7.09 -2.40 16.41
N ILE A 203 -6.58 -1.25 15.93
CA ILE A 203 -5.19 -0.81 16.11
C ILE A 203 -4.15 -1.88 15.69
N CYS A 204 -4.38 -2.55 14.55
CA CYS A 204 -3.51 -3.63 14.07
C CYS A 204 -2.22 -3.17 13.37
N GLY A 205 -2.07 -1.87 13.08
CA GLY A 205 -0.83 -1.29 12.55
C GLY A 205 -0.54 -1.46 11.05
N GLU A 206 -1.21 -2.36 10.33
CA GLU A 206 -0.94 -2.62 8.91
C GLU A 206 -1.06 -1.36 8.03
N CYS A 207 -2.04 -0.51 8.30
CA CYS A 207 -2.27 0.72 7.52
C CYS A 207 -1.10 1.71 7.61
N TYR A 208 -0.42 1.78 8.76
CA TYR A 208 0.78 2.58 8.94
C TYR A 208 2.00 1.88 8.36
N PHE A 209 2.14 0.57 8.61
CA PHE A 209 3.25 -0.22 8.07
C PHE A 209 3.28 -0.11 6.54
N GLN A 210 2.15 -0.30 5.87
CA GLN A 210 2.03 -0.22 4.41
C GLN A 210 1.99 1.20 3.83
N CYS A 211 1.97 2.24 4.66
CA CYS A 211 1.99 3.60 4.15
C CYS A 211 3.36 3.86 3.46
N PRO A 212 3.41 4.33 2.20
CA PRO A 212 4.68 4.68 1.57
C PRO A 212 5.38 5.85 2.28
N ARG A 213 4.68 6.59 3.12
CA ARG A 213 5.21 7.76 3.84
C ARG A 213 5.50 7.50 5.31
N SER A 214 5.50 6.23 5.75
CA SER A 214 5.91 5.89 7.11
C SER A 214 7.43 5.83 7.25
N PHE A 215 8.04 4.68 6.97
CA PHE A 215 9.49 4.45 7.16
C PHE A 215 10.27 4.33 5.85
N LEU A 216 9.60 4.37 4.69
CA LEU A 216 10.30 4.32 3.41
C LEU A 216 11.03 5.65 3.22
N ARG A 217 12.33 5.60 2.96
CA ARG A 217 13.10 6.82 2.69
C ARG A 217 12.71 7.37 1.34
N LEU A 218 12.52 8.68 1.29
CA LEU A 218 12.44 9.40 0.02
C LEU A 218 13.87 9.58 -0.44
N GLU A 219 14.32 8.69 -1.33
CA GLU A 219 15.65 8.81 -1.91
C GLU A 219 15.64 9.90 -2.97
N GLU A 220 16.33 11.01 -2.69
CA GLU A 220 16.64 11.99 -3.72
C GLU A 220 17.70 11.39 -4.66
N ARG A 221 17.45 11.48 -5.97
CA ARG A 221 18.45 11.06 -6.94
C ARG A 221 19.47 12.14 -7.22
N ASP A 222 20.70 11.70 -7.41
CA ASP A 222 21.73 12.49 -8.06
C ASP A 222 21.41 12.64 -9.56
N PRO A 223 21.08 13.86 -10.04
CA PRO A 223 20.82 14.12 -11.46
C PRO A 223 22.02 13.82 -12.36
N GLY A 224 23.23 13.70 -11.79
CA GLY A 224 24.46 13.35 -12.50
C GLY A 224 24.59 11.89 -12.91
N THR A 225 23.67 11.02 -12.48
CA THR A 225 23.65 9.60 -12.87
C THR A 225 22.97 9.39 -14.24
N PRO A 226 23.38 8.40 -15.06
CA PRO A 226 22.65 8.04 -16.27
C PRO A 226 21.18 7.73 -15.94
N ASN A 227 20.25 8.37 -16.67
CA ASN A 227 18.81 8.33 -16.40
C ASN A 227 18.39 8.91 -15.03
N GLY A 228 19.24 9.70 -14.35
CA GLY A 228 18.97 10.24 -13.01
C GLY A 228 17.63 10.98 -12.89
N SER A 229 17.15 11.59 -13.97
CA SER A 229 15.87 12.33 -13.99
C SER A 229 14.62 11.50 -14.35
N VAL A 230 14.77 10.26 -14.83
CA VAL A 230 13.65 9.40 -15.32
C VAL A 230 13.70 7.95 -14.82
N GLY A 231 14.74 7.62 -14.06
CA GLY A 231 15.00 6.31 -13.48
C GLY A 231 15.38 5.20 -14.44
N PRO A 232 15.72 4.02 -13.90
CA PRO A 232 16.13 2.89 -14.69
C PRO A 232 14.96 2.38 -15.55
N TYR A 233 15.28 2.04 -16.80
CA TYR A 233 14.38 1.40 -17.76
C TYR A 233 15.18 0.46 -18.65
N LEU A 234 14.50 -0.53 -19.22
CA LEU A 234 15.06 -1.45 -20.21
C LEU A 234 15.00 -0.84 -21.61
N GLU A 235 13.86 -0.26 -21.96
CA GLU A 235 13.59 0.30 -23.30
C GLU A 235 12.76 1.59 -23.20
N ALA A 236 12.96 2.51 -24.14
CA ALA A 236 12.23 3.77 -24.22
C ALA A 236 11.65 3.95 -25.63
N TYR A 237 10.38 4.36 -25.70
CA TYR A 237 9.63 4.49 -26.95
C TYR A 237 8.83 5.78 -26.98
N GLN A 238 8.55 6.25 -28.19
CA GLN A 238 7.46 7.18 -28.46
C GLN A 238 6.34 6.38 -29.12
N MET A 239 5.15 6.34 -28.49
CA MET A 239 4.05 5.47 -28.92
C MET A 239 2.72 6.23 -29.04
N ARG A 240 1.88 5.77 -29.98
CA ARG A 240 0.49 6.20 -30.11
C ARG A 240 -0.40 5.04 -30.54
N THR A 241 -1.62 4.99 -30.01
CA THR A 241 -2.63 4.00 -30.38
C THR A 241 -3.01 4.07 -31.86
N THR A 242 -3.22 2.90 -32.46
CA THR A 242 -3.74 2.75 -33.83
C THR A 242 -5.26 2.95 -33.88
N SER A 243 -5.97 2.77 -32.77
CA SER A 243 -7.43 2.94 -32.68
C SER A 243 -7.85 4.40 -32.82
N SER A 244 -8.71 4.68 -33.81
CA SER A 244 -9.25 6.03 -34.06
C SER A 244 -10.19 6.49 -32.94
N THR A 245 -10.94 5.57 -32.33
CA THR A 245 -11.83 5.84 -31.19
C THR A 245 -11.03 6.26 -29.97
N LEU A 246 -9.99 5.50 -29.61
CA LEU A 246 -9.11 5.83 -28.48
C LEU A 246 -8.38 7.15 -28.70
N ARG A 247 -7.93 7.41 -29.94
CA ARG A 247 -7.21 8.64 -30.27
C ARG A 247 -8.03 9.90 -29.99
N ARG A 248 -9.36 9.85 -30.13
CA ARG A 248 -10.25 10.99 -29.83
C ARG A 248 -10.52 11.16 -28.34
N ALA A 249 -10.52 10.08 -27.57
CA ALA A 249 -10.85 10.10 -26.14
C ALA A 249 -9.63 10.27 -25.23
N ALA A 250 -8.43 9.90 -25.69
CA ALA A 250 -7.22 9.88 -24.88
C ALA A 250 -6.69 11.29 -24.54
N GLN A 251 -5.99 11.39 -23.40
CA GLN A 251 -5.26 12.60 -23.01
C GLN A 251 -4.13 12.91 -24.01
N SER A 252 -3.35 11.88 -24.34
CA SER A 252 -2.14 11.91 -25.18
C SER A 252 -2.17 10.76 -26.20
N GLY A 253 -1.15 9.89 -26.26
CA GLY A 253 -1.07 8.80 -27.22
C GLY A 253 -2.08 7.65 -27.03
N GLY A 254 -2.87 7.64 -25.95
CA GLY A 254 -3.87 6.58 -25.69
C GLY A 254 -3.27 5.23 -25.34
N ILE A 255 -2.02 5.21 -24.87
CA ILE A 255 -1.23 3.99 -24.66
C ILE A 255 -1.75 3.16 -23.49
N VAL A 256 -2.01 3.76 -22.33
CA VAL A 256 -2.46 3.02 -21.15
C VAL A 256 -3.73 2.22 -21.42
N THR A 257 -4.75 2.88 -22.00
CA THR A 257 -5.99 2.20 -22.38
C THR A 257 -5.76 1.14 -23.45
N ALA A 258 -4.94 1.42 -24.47
CA ALA A 258 -4.66 0.44 -25.52
C ALA A 258 -3.93 -0.81 -24.99
N LEU A 259 -2.94 -0.64 -24.11
CA LEU A 259 -2.22 -1.74 -23.47
C LEU A 259 -3.15 -2.61 -22.64
N PHE A 260 -4.00 -2.00 -21.82
CA PHE A 260 -4.92 -2.74 -20.98
C PHE A 260 -6.09 -3.37 -21.75
N THR A 261 -6.60 -2.73 -22.80
CA THR A 261 -7.54 -3.39 -23.74
C THR A 261 -6.91 -4.64 -24.33
N TYR A 262 -5.68 -4.52 -24.85
CA TYR A 262 -4.95 -5.68 -25.39
C TYR A 262 -4.74 -6.77 -24.33
N ALA A 263 -4.37 -6.40 -23.10
CA ALA A 263 -4.14 -7.35 -22.01
C ALA A 263 -5.42 -8.09 -21.59
N LEU A 264 -6.58 -7.40 -21.58
CA LEU A 264 -7.90 -8.00 -21.34
C LEU A 264 -8.30 -8.94 -22.48
N ASP A 265 -8.22 -8.47 -23.73
CA ASP A 265 -8.61 -9.25 -24.92
C ASP A 265 -7.78 -10.56 -25.07
N ASN A 266 -6.54 -10.54 -24.60
CA ASN A 266 -5.62 -11.68 -24.65
C ASN A 266 -5.56 -12.48 -23.33
N ASN A 267 -6.44 -12.21 -22.36
CA ASN A 267 -6.49 -12.90 -21.05
C ASN A 267 -5.15 -12.89 -20.28
N LEU A 268 -4.35 -11.85 -20.49
CA LEU A 268 -3.14 -11.59 -19.70
C LEU A 268 -3.50 -11.08 -18.32
N ILE A 269 -4.62 -10.38 -18.22
CA ILE A 269 -5.27 -9.93 -17.00
C ILE A 269 -6.78 -10.15 -17.09
N ASP A 270 -7.45 -10.11 -15.94
CA ASP A 270 -8.90 -10.35 -15.82
C ASP A 270 -9.64 -9.06 -15.42
N GLY A 271 -8.91 -8.02 -15.01
CA GLY A 271 -9.47 -6.70 -14.71
C GLY A 271 -8.40 -5.67 -14.36
N VAL A 272 -8.78 -4.40 -14.36
CA VAL A 272 -7.89 -3.24 -14.20
C VAL A 272 -8.46 -2.29 -13.15
N ILE A 273 -7.63 -1.90 -12.17
CA ILE A 273 -7.93 -0.80 -11.27
C ILE A 273 -7.45 0.51 -11.92
N ALA A 274 -8.36 1.45 -12.11
CA ALA A 274 -8.10 2.77 -12.71
C ALA A 274 -9.00 3.86 -12.12
N ALA A 275 -8.91 5.09 -12.64
CA ALA A 275 -9.74 6.22 -12.23
C ALA A 275 -10.79 6.56 -13.28
N LYS A 276 -12.07 6.35 -12.94
CA LYS A 276 -13.22 6.77 -13.75
C LYS A 276 -13.63 8.19 -13.37
N LYS A 277 -14.29 8.92 -14.28
CA LYS A 277 -14.96 10.17 -13.90
C LYS A 277 -16.08 9.85 -12.92
N SER A 278 -16.19 10.65 -11.87
CA SER A 278 -17.27 10.53 -10.90
C SER A 278 -18.62 10.88 -11.54
N ASP A 279 -19.66 10.18 -11.10
CA ASP A 279 -21.05 10.52 -11.42
C ASP A 279 -21.58 11.62 -10.47
N GLU A 280 -20.90 11.88 -9.35
CA GLU A 280 -21.30 12.88 -8.35
C GLU A 280 -20.79 14.29 -8.66
N SER A 281 -19.61 14.40 -9.27
CA SER A 281 -18.93 15.68 -9.46
C SER A 281 -18.05 15.71 -10.71
N VAL A 282 -18.20 16.76 -11.53
CA VAL A 282 -17.44 16.93 -12.76
C VAL A 282 -15.96 17.07 -12.44
N TRP A 283 -15.07 16.39 -13.19
CA TRP A 283 -13.61 16.39 -12.97
C TRP A 283 -13.11 15.73 -11.67
N MET A 284 -14.02 15.21 -10.83
CA MET A 284 -13.63 14.30 -9.76
C MET A 284 -13.34 12.91 -10.34
N GLY A 285 -12.30 12.25 -9.83
CA GLY A 285 -11.95 10.88 -10.19
C GLY A 285 -12.36 9.90 -9.09
N ASP A 286 -13.12 8.88 -9.44
CA ASP A 286 -13.46 7.77 -8.55
C ASP A 286 -12.64 6.52 -8.91
N PRO A 287 -12.13 5.77 -7.91
CA PRO A 287 -11.58 4.46 -8.14
C PRO A 287 -12.59 3.56 -8.85
N TYR A 288 -12.14 2.79 -9.83
CA TYR A 288 -13.00 1.92 -10.62
C TYR A 288 -12.26 0.64 -11.01
N ILE A 289 -12.98 -0.47 -11.00
CA ILE A 289 -12.51 -1.76 -11.48
C ILE A 289 -13.18 -1.99 -12.84
N ALA A 290 -12.40 -1.98 -13.90
CA ALA A 290 -12.85 -2.31 -15.25
C ALA A 290 -12.49 -3.76 -15.58
N THR A 291 -13.47 -4.54 -16.04
CA THR A 291 -13.31 -5.95 -16.42
C THR A 291 -13.50 -6.17 -17.92
N THR A 292 -13.98 -5.16 -18.64
CA THR A 292 -14.14 -5.17 -20.09
C THR A 292 -13.44 -3.99 -20.75
N PRO A 293 -13.05 -4.09 -22.04
CA PRO A 293 -12.55 -2.95 -22.81
C PRO A 293 -13.52 -1.75 -22.81
N GLU A 294 -14.83 -1.98 -22.86
CA GLU A 294 -15.85 -0.94 -22.83
C GLU A 294 -15.86 -0.19 -21.49
N GLU A 295 -15.78 -0.91 -20.37
CA GLU A 295 -15.65 -0.33 -19.03
C GLU A 295 -14.35 0.47 -18.90
N LEU A 296 -13.25 -0.05 -19.45
CA LEU A 296 -11.95 0.61 -19.43
C LEU A 296 -11.95 1.93 -20.23
N LEU A 297 -12.70 2.01 -21.32
CA LEU A 297 -12.84 3.27 -22.09
C LEU A 297 -13.40 4.40 -21.23
N ALA A 298 -14.26 4.11 -20.25
CA ALA A 298 -14.81 5.10 -19.33
C ALA A 298 -13.76 5.71 -18.38
N THR A 299 -12.59 5.08 -18.25
CA THR A 299 -11.49 5.56 -17.39
C THR A 299 -10.51 6.47 -18.14
N THR A 300 -10.71 6.69 -19.45
CA THR A 300 -9.85 7.54 -20.29
C THR A 300 -9.82 9.01 -19.83
N GLY A 301 -8.72 9.69 -20.17
CA GLY A 301 -8.48 11.10 -19.84
C GLY A 301 -7.98 11.32 -18.41
N THR A 302 -7.17 12.37 -18.24
CA THR A 302 -6.58 12.73 -16.94
C THR A 302 -7.61 13.42 -16.05
N LYS A 303 -7.65 13.03 -14.78
CA LYS A 303 -8.38 13.73 -13.73
C LYS A 303 -7.32 14.32 -12.81
N TYR A 304 -7.18 15.65 -12.82
CA TYR A 304 -6.21 16.37 -11.98
C TYR A 304 -6.77 16.54 -10.56
N SER A 305 -7.31 15.47 -10.01
CA SER A 305 -7.80 15.37 -8.64
C SER A 305 -7.30 14.08 -8.02
N VAL A 306 -7.02 14.10 -6.72
CA VAL A 306 -6.60 12.91 -5.96
C VAL A 306 -7.64 11.80 -6.05
N CYS A 307 -7.18 10.59 -6.36
CA CYS A 307 -8.03 9.42 -6.48
C CYS A 307 -7.35 8.23 -5.79
N PRO A 308 -7.87 7.73 -4.64
CA PRO A 308 -7.26 6.66 -3.86
C PRO A 308 -7.53 5.28 -4.49
N THR A 309 -7.02 5.06 -5.72
CA THR A 309 -7.33 3.86 -6.53
C THR A 309 -6.94 2.55 -5.83
N LEU A 310 -5.84 2.53 -5.06
CA LEU A 310 -5.40 1.32 -4.38
C LEU A 310 -6.37 0.84 -3.28
N ASN A 311 -7.34 1.67 -2.86
CA ASN A 311 -8.37 1.26 -1.90
C ASN A 311 -9.21 0.09 -2.44
N TYR A 312 -9.34 -0.04 -3.76
CA TYR A 312 -10.16 -1.06 -4.42
C TYR A 312 -9.40 -2.38 -4.62
N LEU A 313 -8.14 -2.46 -4.19
CA LEU A 313 -7.31 -3.63 -4.41
C LEU A 313 -7.86 -4.90 -3.73
N ARG A 314 -8.43 -4.75 -2.52
CA ARG A 314 -9.10 -5.87 -1.84
C ARG A 314 -10.36 -6.29 -2.58
N ASP A 315 -11.25 -5.33 -2.85
CA ASP A 315 -12.54 -5.59 -3.50
C ASP A 315 -12.38 -6.22 -4.89
N ALA A 316 -11.34 -5.83 -5.64
CA ALA A 316 -11.00 -6.42 -6.93
C ALA A 316 -10.80 -7.94 -6.86
N VAL A 317 -10.20 -8.46 -5.79
CA VAL A 317 -10.00 -9.91 -5.64
C VAL A 317 -11.18 -10.56 -4.91
N THR A 318 -11.64 -9.98 -3.80
CA THR A 318 -12.62 -10.65 -2.92
C THR A 318 -14.05 -10.53 -3.44
N THR A 319 -14.39 -9.41 -4.05
CA THR A 319 -15.76 -9.11 -4.51
C THR A 319 -15.92 -9.38 -6.00
N HIS A 320 -14.91 -9.03 -6.80
CA HIS A 320 -14.92 -9.24 -8.26
C HIS A 320 -14.24 -10.55 -8.69
N GLY A 321 -13.57 -11.28 -7.80
CA GLY A 321 -13.00 -12.60 -8.09
C GLY A 321 -11.80 -12.57 -9.05
N LEU A 322 -11.12 -11.44 -9.19
CA LEU A 322 -10.05 -11.27 -10.18
C LEU A 322 -8.76 -12.00 -9.74
N GLY A 323 -8.18 -12.79 -10.65
CA GLY A 323 -6.96 -13.56 -10.41
C GLY A 323 -5.69 -12.90 -10.95
N LYS A 324 -5.83 -12.05 -11.96
CA LYS A 324 -4.74 -11.29 -12.60
C LYS A 324 -5.15 -9.83 -12.77
N LEU A 325 -4.59 -8.97 -11.93
CA LEU A 325 -4.93 -7.56 -11.85
C LEU A 325 -3.96 -6.67 -12.62
N GLY A 326 -4.50 -5.81 -13.46
CA GLY A 326 -3.84 -4.61 -13.95
C GLY A 326 -4.03 -3.44 -12.99
N ILE A 327 -3.02 -2.60 -12.81
CA ILE A 327 -3.13 -1.35 -12.04
C ILE A 327 -2.65 -0.18 -12.90
N VAL A 328 -3.50 0.85 -13.01
CA VAL A 328 -3.11 2.19 -13.45
C VAL A 328 -2.88 3.04 -12.20
N GLY A 329 -1.75 3.73 -12.14
CA GLY A 329 -1.48 4.60 -11.00
C GLY A 329 -0.44 5.68 -11.24
N LEU A 330 -0.39 6.63 -10.32
CA LEU A 330 0.61 7.69 -10.23
C LEU A 330 1.91 7.15 -9.57
N PRO A 331 3.02 7.93 -9.58
CA PRO A 331 4.28 7.51 -8.98
C PRO A 331 4.15 7.10 -7.52
N CYS A 332 3.46 7.91 -6.70
CA CYS A 332 3.24 7.64 -5.28
C CYS A 332 2.39 6.38 -5.01
N GLN A 333 1.54 5.97 -5.96
CA GLN A 333 0.79 4.70 -5.86
C GLN A 333 1.70 3.52 -6.20
N HIS A 334 2.58 3.67 -7.19
CA HIS A 334 3.58 2.65 -7.51
C HIS A 334 4.64 2.50 -6.41
N GLU A 335 5.01 3.59 -5.73
CA GLU A 335 5.82 3.56 -4.50
C GLU A 335 5.13 2.75 -3.39
N ALA A 336 3.82 2.93 -3.19
CA ALA A 336 3.05 2.13 -2.23
C ALA A 336 3.02 0.64 -2.62
N LEU A 337 2.87 0.32 -3.91
CA LEU A 337 2.91 -1.05 -4.42
C LEU A 337 4.31 -1.67 -4.32
N LYS A 338 5.38 -0.89 -4.53
CA LYS A 338 6.76 -1.34 -4.32
C LYS A 338 6.98 -1.72 -2.86
N LYS A 339 6.50 -0.89 -1.95
CA LYS A 339 6.56 -1.19 -0.52
C LYS A 339 5.82 -2.48 -0.16
N LEU A 340 4.65 -2.71 -0.77
CA LEU A 340 3.90 -3.96 -0.61
C LEU A 340 4.66 -5.18 -1.16
N ASP A 341 5.37 -5.04 -2.29
CA ASP A 341 6.21 -6.11 -2.83
C ASP A 341 7.39 -6.43 -1.88
N ASP A 342 8.05 -5.39 -1.34
CA ASP A 342 9.19 -5.52 -0.44
C ASP A 342 8.77 -6.11 0.90
N TYR A 343 7.70 -5.57 1.48
CA TYR A 343 7.12 -5.97 2.74
C TYR A 343 5.67 -6.43 2.53
N PRO A 344 5.43 -7.70 2.20
CA PRO A 344 4.09 -8.21 1.90
C PRO A 344 3.28 -8.47 3.18
N LEU A 345 3.00 -7.40 3.92
CA LEU A 345 2.11 -7.39 5.10
C LEU A 345 0.71 -6.88 4.73
N GLY A 346 -0.32 -7.46 5.34
CA GLY A 346 -1.70 -7.21 4.94
C GLY A 346 -2.02 -7.74 3.54
N LEU A 347 -3.25 -7.52 3.06
CA LEU A 347 -3.69 -7.98 1.72
C LEU A 347 -3.35 -9.46 1.44
N ARG A 348 -3.56 -10.32 2.45
CA ARG A 348 -3.34 -11.77 2.37
C ARG A 348 -3.94 -12.35 1.09
N HIS A 349 -3.13 -13.07 0.31
CA HIS A 349 -3.50 -13.69 -0.97
C HIS A 349 -3.96 -12.73 -2.09
N ILE A 350 -3.71 -11.42 -1.95
CA ILE A 350 -4.14 -10.39 -2.91
C ILE A 350 -2.93 -9.77 -3.64
N SER A 351 -1.83 -9.48 -2.94
CA SER A 351 -0.65 -8.82 -3.53
C SER A 351 -0.06 -9.60 -4.71
N ASN A 352 -0.04 -10.94 -4.62
CA ASN A 352 0.42 -11.85 -5.68
C ASN A 352 -0.49 -11.90 -6.92
N LYS A 353 -1.70 -11.30 -6.86
CA LYS A 353 -2.62 -11.20 -8.01
C LYS A 353 -2.30 -10.03 -8.92
N ILE A 354 -1.40 -9.12 -8.52
CA ILE A 354 -1.01 -7.97 -9.35
C ILE A 354 -0.11 -8.44 -10.50
N ALA A 355 -0.71 -8.52 -11.68
CA ALA A 355 -0.11 -9.08 -12.89
C ALA A 355 0.49 -8.02 -13.83
N LEU A 356 0.08 -6.75 -13.74
CA LEU A 356 0.68 -5.68 -14.56
C LEU A 356 0.49 -4.30 -13.90
N LYS A 357 1.58 -3.53 -13.79
CA LYS A 357 1.59 -2.17 -13.21
C LYS A 357 1.93 -1.15 -14.29
N VAL A 358 1.00 -0.26 -14.64
CA VAL A 358 1.24 0.83 -15.59
C VAL A 358 1.19 2.18 -14.86
N GLY A 359 2.34 2.83 -14.82
CA GLY A 359 2.58 4.11 -14.19
C GLY A 359 2.34 5.29 -15.11
N LEU A 360 1.72 6.34 -14.60
CA LEU A 360 1.59 7.62 -15.27
C LEU A 360 2.69 8.58 -14.83
N PHE A 361 3.16 9.45 -15.72
CA PHE A 361 4.00 10.57 -15.29
C PHE A 361 3.16 11.57 -14.48
N CYS A 362 3.74 12.13 -13.42
CA CYS A 362 3.03 13.05 -12.53
C CYS A 362 4.02 14.02 -11.89
N THR A 363 3.79 15.33 -12.07
CA THR A 363 4.54 16.37 -11.36
C THR A 363 3.86 16.73 -10.03
N SER A 364 2.55 16.92 -10.07
CA SER A 364 1.76 17.35 -8.92
C SER A 364 0.29 16.94 -9.10
N ASN A 365 -0.43 16.92 -7.98
CA ASN A 365 -1.85 16.61 -7.97
C ASN A 365 -2.58 17.51 -6.96
N PHE A 366 -3.90 17.55 -7.06
CA PHE A 366 -4.74 18.53 -6.38
C PHE A 366 -5.86 17.84 -5.61
N ARG A 367 -6.25 18.42 -4.48
CA ARG A 367 -7.56 18.10 -3.90
C ARG A 367 -8.64 18.63 -4.81
N TYR A 368 -9.78 17.94 -4.90
CA TYR A 368 -10.89 18.36 -5.74
C TYR A 368 -11.28 19.82 -5.47
N ASN A 369 -11.54 20.17 -4.21
CA ASN A 369 -11.88 21.54 -3.82
C ASN A 369 -10.78 22.57 -4.09
N ALA A 370 -9.50 22.18 -4.08
CA ALA A 370 -8.40 23.09 -4.41
C ALA A 370 -8.34 23.34 -5.91
N MET A 371 -8.52 22.28 -6.72
CA MET A 371 -8.55 22.37 -8.17
C MET A 371 -9.75 23.18 -8.67
N THR A 372 -10.95 22.92 -8.15
CA THR A 372 -12.15 23.69 -8.53
C THR A 372 -11.98 25.17 -8.18
N LYS A 373 -11.52 25.48 -6.97
CA LYS A 373 -11.23 26.85 -6.54
C LYS A 373 -10.23 27.54 -7.45
N MET A 374 -9.13 26.87 -7.82
CA MET A 374 -8.15 27.42 -8.75
C MET A 374 -8.77 27.74 -10.11
N VAL A 375 -9.57 26.81 -10.65
CA VAL A 375 -10.19 26.97 -11.96
C VAL A 375 -11.24 28.09 -11.95
N GLU A 376 -12.03 28.20 -10.89
CA GLU A 376 -13.07 29.23 -10.76
C GLU A 376 -12.48 30.61 -10.49
N GLU A 377 -11.62 30.76 -9.49
CA GLU A 377 -11.11 32.06 -9.04
C GLU A 377 -10.03 32.62 -9.96
N VAL A 378 -9.14 31.77 -10.47
CA VAL A 378 -8.01 32.19 -11.32
C VAL A 378 -8.34 32.00 -12.79
N GLY A 379 -8.98 30.88 -13.14
CA GLY A 379 -9.36 30.57 -14.52
C GLY A 379 -10.63 31.29 -14.97
N GLY A 380 -11.47 31.77 -14.06
CA GLY A 380 -12.71 32.47 -14.39
C GLY A 380 -13.75 31.59 -15.10
N VAL A 381 -13.64 30.26 -14.96
CA VAL A 381 -14.52 29.29 -15.63
C VAL A 381 -15.08 28.29 -14.63
N ARG A 382 -16.35 27.92 -14.79
CA ARG A 382 -16.99 26.92 -13.94
C ARG A 382 -16.50 25.51 -14.33
N PRO A 383 -16.32 24.57 -13.38
CA PRO A 383 -15.86 23.21 -13.69
C PRO A 383 -16.69 22.48 -14.75
N GLU A 384 -18.01 22.74 -14.80
CA GLU A 384 -18.92 22.12 -15.77
C GLU A 384 -18.70 22.61 -17.20
N ASP A 385 -18.15 23.82 -17.37
CA ASP A 385 -17.91 24.46 -18.65
C ASP A 385 -16.54 24.11 -19.25
N ILE A 386 -15.80 23.18 -18.63
CA ILE A 386 -14.48 22.73 -19.08
C ILE A 386 -14.62 21.50 -19.98
N ARG A 387 -13.99 21.57 -21.16
CA ARG A 387 -13.88 20.45 -22.11
C ARG A 387 -12.66 19.57 -21.82
N LYS A 388 -11.49 20.18 -21.62
CA LYS A 388 -10.20 19.49 -21.43
C LYS A 388 -9.28 20.31 -20.53
N ILE A 389 -8.52 19.61 -19.70
CA ILE A 389 -7.42 20.18 -18.92
C ILE A 389 -6.12 19.51 -19.37
N ASP A 390 -5.05 20.28 -19.49
CA ASP A 390 -3.71 19.79 -19.79
C ASP A 390 -2.63 20.62 -19.10
N ILE A 391 -1.60 19.98 -18.55
CA ILE A 391 -0.45 20.68 -17.95
C ILE A 391 0.75 20.49 -18.87
N GLY A 392 1.24 21.59 -19.43
CA GLY A 392 2.31 21.57 -20.42
C GLY A 392 2.77 22.98 -20.79
N ALA A 393 3.99 23.09 -21.34
CA ALA A 393 4.61 24.35 -21.77
C ALA A 393 4.63 25.45 -20.68
N GLY A 394 4.73 25.07 -19.41
CA GLY A 394 4.83 26.03 -18.30
C GLY A 394 3.50 26.59 -17.79
N SER A 395 2.36 26.00 -18.16
CA SER A 395 1.04 26.41 -17.66
C SER A 395 0.06 25.26 -17.47
N PHE A 396 -0.94 25.48 -16.61
CA PHE A 396 -2.15 24.68 -16.50
C PHE A 396 -3.18 25.22 -17.50
N ASN A 397 -3.46 24.44 -18.54
CA ASN A 397 -4.23 24.86 -19.70
C ASN A 397 -5.65 24.30 -19.62
N ILE A 398 -6.64 25.17 -19.67
CA ILE A 398 -8.06 24.85 -19.62
C ILE A 398 -8.69 25.19 -20.97
N SER A 399 -9.19 24.17 -21.66
CA SER A 399 -10.03 24.35 -22.85
C SER A 399 -11.49 24.39 -22.42
N ALA A 400 -12.13 25.55 -22.51
CA ALA A 400 -13.55 25.71 -22.21
C ALA A 400 -14.45 25.13 -23.33
N LEU A 401 -15.71 24.82 -23.02
CA LEU A 401 -16.72 24.41 -24.00
C LEU A 401 -17.01 25.49 -25.05
N THR A 402 -16.81 26.77 -24.69
CA THR A 402 -16.88 27.92 -25.60
C THR A 402 -15.79 27.91 -26.69
N GLY A 403 -14.74 27.09 -26.51
CA GLY A 403 -13.56 27.06 -27.37
C GLY A 403 -12.42 27.96 -26.89
N GLU A 404 -12.63 28.76 -25.84
CA GLU A 404 -11.59 29.59 -25.24
C GLU A 404 -10.50 28.72 -24.58
N LEU A 405 -9.24 29.15 -24.71
CA LEU A 405 -8.09 28.55 -24.05
C LEU A 405 -7.59 29.47 -22.93
N ILE A 406 -7.82 29.05 -21.70
CA ILE A 406 -7.37 29.75 -20.49
C ILE A 406 -6.06 29.10 -20.04
N LYS A 407 -5.06 29.92 -19.68
CA LYS A 407 -3.76 29.44 -19.20
C LYS A 407 -3.48 30.01 -17.82
N ILE A 408 -3.35 29.14 -16.83
CA ILE A 408 -2.95 29.50 -15.47
C ILE A 408 -1.44 29.24 -15.34
N PRO A 409 -0.63 30.26 -15.03
CA PRO A 409 0.82 30.11 -14.80
C PRO A 409 1.15 29.11 -13.67
N LEU A 410 2.22 28.31 -13.83
CA LEU A 410 2.57 27.27 -12.85
C LEU A 410 2.91 27.82 -11.46
N ASP A 411 3.49 29.01 -11.37
CA ASP A 411 3.77 29.71 -10.09
C ASP A 411 2.49 29.93 -9.27
N VAL A 412 1.35 30.16 -9.93
CA VAL A 412 0.04 30.23 -9.28
C VAL A 412 -0.47 28.83 -8.93
N VAL A 413 -0.33 27.86 -9.83
CA VAL A 413 -0.77 26.46 -9.66
C VAL A 413 -0.15 25.83 -8.41
N HIS A 414 1.14 26.11 -8.13
CA HIS A 414 1.85 25.58 -6.97
C HIS A 414 1.20 25.92 -5.62
N ASN A 415 0.37 26.96 -5.54
CA ASN A 415 -0.37 27.30 -4.31
C ASN A 415 -1.55 26.38 -4.01
N TYR A 416 -2.00 25.60 -5.01
CA TYR A 416 -3.16 24.71 -4.90
C TYR A 416 -2.77 23.22 -4.85
N GLU A 417 -1.49 22.91 -5.05
CA GLU A 417 -0.98 21.55 -5.03
C GLU A 417 -1.13 20.89 -3.66
N GLN A 418 -1.26 19.58 -3.66
CA GLN A 418 -1.18 18.80 -2.44
C GLN A 418 0.21 18.91 -1.81
N GLU A 419 0.27 19.17 -0.51
CA GLU A 419 1.54 19.40 0.21
C GLU A 419 2.55 18.25 0.01
N SER A 420 2.09 17.00 0.03
CA SER A 420 2.94 15.82 -0.17
C SER A 420 3.61 15.76 -1.55
N CYS A 421 3.09 16.45 -2.57
CA CYS A 421 3.70 16.48 -3.90
C CYS A 421 5.02 17.25 -3.92
N LYS A 422 5.20 18.23 -3.03
CA LYS A 422 6.41 19.07 -2.95
C LYS A 422 7.65 18.28 -2.54
N ILE A 423 7.46 17.12 -1.91
CA ILE A 423 8.52 16.21 -1.47
C ILE A 423 8.52 14.90 -2.26
N CYS A 424 7.81 14.83 -3.40
CA CYS A 424 7.77 13.63 -4.22
C CYS A 424 9.04 13.52 -5.05
N PRO A 425 9.86 12.45 -4.91
CA PRO A 425 11.10 12.31 -5.68
C PRO A 425 10.88 11.69 -7.06
N ASP A 426 9.71 11.08 -7.30
CA ASP A 426 9.43 10.32 -8.52
C ASP A 426 8.45 11.08 -9.43
N PHE A 427 8.91 11.38 -10.65
CA PHE A 427 8.11 11.98 -11.72
C PHE A 427 7.56 10.94 -12.70
N THR A 428 8.29 9.85 -12.95
CA THR A 428 8.06 8.95 -14.09
C THR A 428 7.51 7.58 -13.70
N SER A 429 7.02 7.41 -12.47
CA SER A 429 6.47 6.15 -11.94
C SER A 429 7.47 5.00 -12.09
N GLU A 430 8.58 5.08 -11.39
CA GLU A 430 9.75 4.23 -11.62
C GLU A 430 9.59 2.80 -11.13
N HIS A 431 8.62 2.58 -10.25
CA HIS A 431 8.28 1.26 -9.74
C HIS A 431 7.14 0.58 -10.51
N ALA A 432 6.74 1.13 -11.65
CA ALA A 432 5.81 0.48 -12.58
C ALA A 432 6.54 -0.55 -13.47
N ASP A 433 5.78 -1.46 -14.09
CA ASP A 433 6.30 -2.33 -15.15
C ASP A 433 6.51 -1.54 -16.45
N ILE A 434 5.56 -0.64 -16.73
CA ILE A 434 5.57 0.28 -17.87
C ILE A 434 5.20 1.67 -17.35
N SER A 435 5.92 2.70 -17.76
CA SER A 435 5.58 4.09 -17.42
C SER A 435 5.24 4.88 -18.67
N VAL A 436 4.21 5.72 -18.58
CA VAL A 436 3.63 6.43 -19.72
C VAL A 436 3.38 7.89 -19.35
N GLY A 437 3.79 8.82 -20.20
CA GLY A 437 3.44 10.22 -20.05
C GLY A 437 3.50 11.01 -21.36
N SER A 438 3.19 12.30 -21.29
CA SER A 438 3.21 13.21 -22.44
C SER A 438 4.57 13.88 -22.65
N ILE A 439 5.29 14.20 -21.57
CA ILE A 439 6.57 14.92 -21.64
C ILE A 439 7.62 14.10 -22.37
N GLY A 440 8.32 14.73 -23.31
CA GLY A 440 9.35 14.10 -24.15
C GLY A 440 8.83 13.50 -25.46
N ALA A 441 7.52 13.52 -25.69
CA ALA A 441 6.90 13.05 -26.93
C ALA A 441 6.30 14.19 -27.76
N ASP A 442 6.14 13.93 -29.06
CA ASP A 442 5.45 14.83 -29.98
C ASP A 442 3.97 14.94 -29.62
N GLU A 443 3.30 15.98 -30.14
CA GLU A 443 1.87 16.19 -29.91
C GLU A 443 1.04 14.95 -30.30
N HIS A 444 0.13 14.54 -29.41
CA HIS A 444 -0.67 13.32 -29.52
C HIS A 444 0.10 11.99 -29.47
N TRP A 445 1.38 12.00 -29.11
CA TRP A 445 2.14 10.81 -28.76
C TRP A 445 2.37 10.73 -27.25
N SER A 446 2.89 9.59 -26.80
CA SER A 446 3.29 9.39 -25.41
C SER A 446 4.71 8.84 -25.34
N THR A 447 5.48 9.33 -24.38
CA THR A 447 6.74 8.75 -23.95
C THR A 447 6.43 7.51 -23.13
N VAL A 448 7.08 6.40 -23.44
CA VAL A 448 6.87 5.10 -22.79
C VAL A 448 8.21 4.54 -22.35
N PHE A 449 8.32 4.20 -21.07
CA PHE A 449 9.45 3.47 -20.52
C PHE A 449 9.01 2.06 -20.15
N VAL A 450 9.68 1.04 -20.67
CA VAL A 450 9.52 -0.35 -20.25
C VAL A 450 10.56 -0.62 -19.17
N ARG A 451 10.14 -0.96 -17.95
CA ARG A 451 11.04 -0.99 -16.79
C ARG A 451 11.36 -2.39 -16.30
N THR A 452 10.41 -3.32 -16.43
CA THR A 452 10.56 -4.69 -15.94
C THR A 452 10.44 -5.68 -17.09
N GLN A 453 10.94 -6.89 -16.87
CA GLN A 453 10.76 -7.99 -17.83
C GLN A 453 9.30 -8.42 -17.97
N ARG A 454 8.44 -8.04 -17.02
CA ARG A 454 6.99 -8.24 -17.08
C ARG A 454 6.32 -7.22 -17.99
N GLY A 455 6.83 -5.99 -18.01
CA GLY A 455 6.33 -4.93 -18.89
C GLY A 455 6.82 -5.07 -20.34
N LYS A 456 7.97 -5.70 -20.55
CA LYS A 456 8.51 -6.06 -21.86
C LYS A 456 7.81 -7.29 -22.43
#